data_AF-H1DJ21-F1
#
_entry.id   AF-H1DJ21-F1
#
_cell.length_a   1.000
_cell.length_b   1.000
_cell.length_c   1.000
_cell.angle_alpha   90.00
_cell.angle_beta   90.00
_cell.angle_gamma   90.00
#
_symmetry.space_group_name_H-M   'P 1'
#
loop_
_entity.id
_entity.type
_entity.pdbx_description
1 polymer ?
#
loop_
_entity_poly.entity_id
_entity_poly.type
_entity_poly.pdbx_seq_one_letter_code
_entity_poly.pdbx_strand_id
1 'polypeptide(L)'
;MYKVKRTIYLKDRHIDVWLGLVSKTKNGKNGKYTVYLLTDNPDNPFNHAEPILSGITSKETAIRRGIEFVKNLLQNISDRTVTSEDKKSEF
;
A
#
# COMPACT_ATOMS: atom_id res chain seq x y z
N MET A 1 -12.44 -0.29 10.45
CA MET A 1 -11.57 -0.16 9.26
C MET A 1 -11.92 -1.30 8.30
N TYR A 2 -12.11 -1.01 7.01
CA TYR A 2 -12.26 -2.06 5.99
C TYR A 2 -10.87 -2.57 5.58
N LYS A 3 -10.65 -3.89 5.60
CA LYS A 3 -9.36 -4.51 5.32
C LYS A 3 -9.46 -5.28 3.99
N VAL A 4 -8.43 -5.21 3.15
CA VAL A 4 -8.41 -5.93 1.88
C VAL A 4 -7.01 -6.45 1.56
N LYS A 5 -6.91 -7.74 1.27
CA LYS A 5 -5.67 -8.38 0.81
C LYS A 5 -5.56 -8.27 -0.70
N ARG A 6 -4.38 -7.92 -1.21
CA ARG A 6 -4.08 -7.82 -2.64
C ARG A 6 -2.70 -8.38 -2.94
N THR A 7 -2.61 -9.19 -3.98
CA THR A 7 -1.34 -9.62 -4.55
C THR A 7 -0.84 -8.55 -5.52
N ILE A 8 0.35 -8.03 -5.26
CA ILE A 8 1.04 -7.04 -6.10
C ILE A 8 2.04 -7.79 -6.97
N TYR A 9 1.79 -7.78 -8.28
CA TYR A 9 2.69 -8.38 -9.26
C TYR A 9 3.76 -7.36 -9.70
N LEU A 10 5.01 -7.74 -9.52
CA LEU A 10 6.20 -7.11 -10.09
C LEU A 10 6.71 -8.00 -11.24
N LYS A 11 7.78 -7.60 -11.95
CA LYS A 11 8.28 -8.37 -13.10
C LYS A 11 8.51 -9.84 -12.78
N ASP A 12 9.34 -10.12 -11.77
CA ASP A 12 9.83 -11.48 -11.50
C ASP A 12 9.32 -12.05 -10.17
N ARG A 13 8.47 -11.30 -9.46
CA ARG A 13 7.96 -11.68 -8.14
C ARG A 13 6.59 -11.09 -7.87
N HIS A 14 5.91 -11.65 -6.88
CA HIS A 14 4.68 -11.11 -6.35
C HIS A 14 4.75 -11.02 -4.83
N ILE A 15 4.01 -10.05 -4.27
CA ILE A 15 3.96 -9.82 -2.82
C ILE A 15 2.50 -9.60 -2.44
N ASP A 16 2.03 -10.34 -1.43
CA ASP A 16 0.74 -10.09 -0.82
C ASP A 16 0.82 -8.94 0.17
N VAL A 17 -0.08 -7.97 0.04
CA VAL A 17 -0.18 -6.83 0.95
C VAL A 17 -1.59 -6.68 1.49
N TRP A 18 -1.68 -6.13 2.69
CA TRP A 18 -2.94 -5.73 3.30
C TRP A 18 -3.10 -4.21 3.23
N LEU A 19 -4.27 -3.77 2.75
CA LEU A 19 -4.67 -2.37 2.74
C LEU A 19 -5.83 -2.15 3.69
N GLY A 20 -5.72 -1.12 4.52
CA GLY A 20 -6.75 -0.65 5.44
C GLY A 20 -7.43 0.59 4.89
N LEU A 21 -8.75 0.65 4.94
CA LEU A 21 -9.54 1.78 4.48
C LEU A 21 -10.41 2.29 5.62
N VAL A 22 -10.29 3.58 5.91
CA VAL A 22 -11.15 4.27 6.89
C VAL A 22 -11.85 5.41 6.18
N SER A 23 -13.18 5.39 6.15
CA SER A 23 -13.99 6.55 5.78
C SER A 23 -14.53 7.19 7.05
N LYS A 24 -14.29 8.49 7.22
CA LYS A 24 -14.92 9.26 8.30
C LYS A 24 -16.21 9.87 7.78
N THR A 25 -17.34 9.22 8.05
CA THR A 25 -18.65 9.79 7.76
C THR A 25 -18.86 11.04 8.61
N LYS A 26 -19.35 12.13 7.98
CA LYS A 26 -19.78 13.34 8.68
C LYS A 26 -21.19 13.66 8.20
N ASN A 27 -22.14 13.73 9.12
CA ASN A 27 -23.54 14.09 8.87
C ASN A 27 -24.23 13.23 7.79
N GLY A 28 -24.09 11.90 7.86
CA GLY A 28 -24.79 10.97 6.95
C GLY A 28 -24.30 10.97 5.49
N LYS A 29 -23.34 11.83 5.12
CA LYS A 29 -22.68 11.79 3.80
C LYS A 29 -21.49 10.83 3.84
N ASN A 30 -21.30 10.10 2.73
CA ASN A 30 -20.15 9.21 2.54
C ASN A 30 -18.85 10.01 2.75
N GLY A 31 -18.10 9.64 3.78
CA GLY A 31 -16.84 10.28 4.12
C GLY A 31 -15.76 10.00 3.10
N LYS A 32 -14.77 10.90 2.99
CA LYS A 32 -13.55 10.61 2.23
C LYS A 32 -12.77 9.48 2.91
N TYR A 33 -12.23 8.58 2.10
CA TYR A 33 -11.41 7.46 2.50
C TYR A 33 -9.96 7.90 2.71
N THR A 34 -9.37 7.37 3.78
CA THR A 34 -7.91 7.29 4.01
C THR A 34 -7.49 5.84 3.84
N VAL A 35 -6.42 5.61 3.10
CA VAL A 35 -5.84 4.30 2.82
C VAL A 35 -4.58 4.14 3.68
N TYR A 36 -4.46 2.97 4.28
CA TYR A 36 -3.36 2.57 5.13
C TYR A 36 -2.70 1.33 4.52
N LEU A 37 -1.36 1.29 4.53
CA LEU A 37 -0.59 0.07 4.29
C LEU A 37 -0.40 -0.63 5.63
N LEU A 38 -0.78 -1.91 5.70
CA LEU A 38 -0.58 -2.72 6.90
C LEU A 38 0.74 -3.47 6.78
N THR A 39 1.46 -3.53 7.89
CA THR A 39 2.78 -4.18 7.98
C THR A 39 2.68 -5.71 8.09
N ASP A 40 1.54 -6.24 8.55
CA ASP A 40 1.29 -7.67 8.69
C ASP A 40 -0.21 -8.00 8.53
N ASN A 41 -0.58 -9.24 8.86
CA ASN A 41 -1.95 -9.68 8.98
C ASN A 41 -2.75 -8.73 9.90
N PRO A 42 -3.90 -8.22 9.45
CA PRO A 42 -4.73 -7.29 10.22
C PRO A 42 -5.26 -7.80 11.57
N ASP A 43 -5.13 -9.10 11.86
CA ASP A 43 -5.53 -9.70 13.13
C ASP A 43 -4.34 -9.90 14.10
N ASN A 44 -3.11 -9.65 13.64
CA ASN A 44 -1.94 -9.60 14.51
C ASN A 44 -2.03 -8.33 15.40
N PRO A 45 -1.96 -8.45 16.74
CA PRO A 45 -2.00 -7.30 17.65
C PRO A 45 -0.82 -6.32 17.46
N PHE A 46 0.28 -6.78 16.87
CA PHE A 46 1.46 -5.94 16.58
C PHE A 46 1.44 -5.33 15.17
N ASN A 47 0.37 -5.53 14.40
CA ASN A 47 0.26 -4.92 13.07
C ASN A 47 0.18 -3.40 13.16
N HIS A 48 1.11 -2.72 12.49
CA HIS A 48 1.09 -1.28 12.27
C HIS A 48 0.35 -0.92 10.97
N ALA A 49 -0.40 0.18 11.01
CA ALA A 49 -1.13 0.71 9.86
C ALA A 49 -0.61 2.12 9.51
N GLU A 50 0.15 2.21 8.43
CA GLU A 50 0.77 3.46 7.97
C GLU A 50 -0.14 4.18 6.97
N PRO A 51 -0.55 5.44 7.20
CA PRO A 51 -1.38 6.18 6.26
C PRO A 51 -0.60 6.52 4.99
N ILE A 52 -1.07 6.04 3.83
CA ILE A 52 -0.40 6.26 2.54
C ILE A 52 -1.14 7.25 1.63
N LEU A 53 -2.47 7.34 1.74
CA LEU A 53 -3.30 8.21 0.91
C LEU A 53 -4.51 8.71 1.70
N SER A 54 -5.01 9.90 1.39
CA SER A 54 -6.24 10.43 2.00
C SER A 54 -7.11 11.20 0.99
N GLY A 55 -8.34 11.51 1.39
CA GLY A 55 -9.22 12.39 0.63
C GLY A 55 -9.96 11.72 -0.55
N ILE A 56 -10.00 10.39 -0.62
CA ILE A 56 -10.54 9.66 -1.77
C ILE A 56 -12.06 9.44 -1.61
N THR A 57 -12.86 9.74 -2.62
CA THR A 57 -14.32 9.77 -2.48
C THR A 57 -15.01 8.41 -2.60
N SER A 58 -14.39 7.43 -3.27
CA SER A 58 -14.95 6.08 -3.39
C SER A 58 -14.01 5.01 -2.83
N LYS A 59 -14.60 3.97 -2.25
CA LYS A 59 -13.89 2.81 -1.71
C LYS A 59 -13.06 2.12 -2.79
N GLU A 60 -13.63 1.93 -3.97
CA GLU A 60 -12.97 1.26 -5.09
C GLU A 60 -11.76 2.05 -5.60
N THR A 61 -11.90 3.36 -5.80
CA THR A 61 -10.77 4.23 -6.17
C THR A 61 -9.71 4.23 -5.08
N ALA A 62 -10.10 4.17 -3.81
CA ALA A 62 -9.16 4.09 -2.70
C ALA A 62 -8.35 2.79 -2.72
N ILE A 63 -8.98 1.65 -3.01
CA ILE A 63 -8.29 0.37 -3.20
C ILE A 63 -7.34 0.43 -4.39
N ARG A 64 -7.82 0.92 -5.56
CA ARG A 64 -7.01 1.02 -6.78
C ARG A 64 -5.77 1.89 -6.57
N ARG A 65 -5.94 3.08 -6.00
CA ARG A 65 -4.81 4.00 -5.73
C ARG A 65 -3.86 3.42 -4.68
N GLY A 66 -4.37 2.69 -3.69
CA GLY A 66 -3.54 1.98 -2.72
C GLY A 66 -2.65 0.91 -3.38
N ILE A 67 -3.23 0.12 -4.29
CA ILE A 67 -2.48 -0.87 -5.08
C ILE A 67 -1.40 -0.19 -5.93
N GLU A 68 -1.74 0.89 -6.63
CA GLU A 68 -0.79 1.65 -7.46
C GLU A 68 0.36 2.23 -6.63
N PHE A 69 0.05 2.82 -5.48
CA PHE A 69 1.05 3.37 -4.57
C PHE A 69 2.05 2.30 -4.14
N VAL A 70 1.57 1.14 -3.67
CA VAL A 70 2.44 0.05 -3.21
C VAL A 70 3.26 -0.52 -4.36
N LYS A 71 2.66 -0.69 -5.55
CA LYS A 71 3.40 -1.16 -6.73
C LYS A 71 4.56 -0.22 -7.07
N ASN A 72 4.30 1.08 -7.11
CA ASN A 72 5.32 2.08 -7.40
C ASN A 72 6.41 2.11 -6.32
N LEU A 73 6.03 2.01 -5.04
CA LEU A 73 6.98 1.93 -3.93
C LEU A 73 7.93 0.74 -4.08
N LEU A 74 7.39 -0.45 -4.35
CA LEU A 74 8.18 -1.67 -4.50
C LEU A 74 9.07 -1.65 -5.75
N GLN A 75 8.60 -1.07 -6.85
CA GLN A 75 9.41 -0.86 -8.05
C GLN A 75 10.58 0.08 -7.76
N ASN A 76 10.32 1.24 -7.16
CA ASN A 76 11.36 2.20 -6.80
C ASN A 76 12.43 1.63 -5.86
N ILE A 77 12.04 0.77 -4.91
CA ILE A 77 12.99 0.09 -4.03
C ILE A 77 13.86 -0.88 -4.84
N SER A 78 13.25 -1.65 -5.74
CA SER A 78 13.96 -2.64 -6.56
C SER A 78 14.97 -1.96 -7.51
N ASP A 79 14.60 -0.84 -8.12
CA ASP A 79 15.48 -0.09 -9.03
C ASP A 79 16.69 0.52 -8.28
N ARG A 80 16.50 0.94 -7.03
CA ARG A 80 17.59 1.46 -6.17
C ARG A 80 18.54 0.36 -5.70
N THR A 81 18.06 -0.86 -5.45
CA THR A 81 18.92 -1.97 -5.06
C THR A 81 19.81 -2.43 -6.22
N VAL A 82 19.26 -2.50 -7.44
CA VAL A 82 20.04 -2.85 -8.64
C VAL A 82 21.19 -1.85 -8.88
N THR A 83 20.88 -0.55 -8.83
CA THR A 83 21.88 0.51 -9.06
C THR A 83 22.98 0.62 -8.00
N SER A 84 22.82 -0.01 -6.83
CA SER A 84 23.83 -0.04 -5.77
C SER A 84 24.68 -1.30 -5.76
N GLU A 85 24.18 -2.41 -6.31
CA GLU A 85 24.95 -3.65 -6.52
C GLU A 85 25.94 -3.51 -7.68
N ASP A 86 25.55 -2.84 -8.77
CA ASP A 86 26.42 -2.61 -9.93
C ASP A 86 27.69 -1.81 -9.55
N LYS A 87 27.57 -0.83 -8.65
CA LYS A 87 28.70 -0.01 -8.16
C LYS A 87 29.65 -0.73 -7.22
N LYS A 88 29.26 -1.89 -6.67
CA LYS A 88 30.09 -2.67 -5.76
C LYS A 88 31.00 -3.68 -6.48
N SER A 89 30.74 -3.94 -7.77
CA SER A 89 31.53 -4.88 -8.59
C SER A 89 32.71 -4.22 -9.33
N GLU A 90 32.83 -2.88 -9.26
CA GLU A 90 33.88 -2.11 -9.93
C GLU A 90 35.13 -1.84 -9.04
N PHE A 91 35.25 -2.48 -7.87
CA PHE A 91 36.40 -2.36 -6.97
C PHE A 91 36.98 -3.70 -6.57
#